data_AF-A0A239P7G7-F1
#
_entry.id   AF-A0A239P7G7-F1
#
_cell.length_a   1.000
_cell.length_b   1.000
_cell.length_c   1.000
_cell.angle_alpha   90.00
_cell.angle_beta   90.00
_cell.angle_gamma   90.00
#
_symmetry.space_group_name_H-M   'P 1'
#
loop_
_entity.id
_entity.type
_entity.pdbx_description
1 polymer ?
#
loop_
_entity_poly.entity_id
_entity_poly.type
_entity_poly.pdbx_seq_one_letter_code
_entity_poly.pdbx_strand_id
1 'polypeptide(L)'
;MDDADGVLPALVQPAGCTAAFFVLLAVVGLVYRLLAEWQRRVTLDRLLTKAPGGSVILQEKSVAGPAIQVWVGDACPPIVEGPRSAPRDL
;
A
#
# COMPACT_ATOMS: atom_id res chain seq x y z
N MET A 1 14.88 63.08 -2.98
CA MET A 1 15.91 62.26 -3.65
C MET A 1 16.20 61.12 -2.70
N ASP A 2 15.25 60.20 -2.49
CA ASP A 2 14.71 59.24 -3.49
C ASP A 2 15.92 58.46 -4.06
N ASP A 3 16.12 57.17 -3.88
CA ASP A 3 15.22 56.05 -3.64
C ASP A 3 16.02 54.95 -2.92
N ALA A 4 15.61 54.53 -1.73
CA ALA A 4 16.15 53.31 -1.09
C ALA A 4 15.02 52.38 -0.59
N ASP A 5 13.81 52.55 -1.11
CA ASP A 5 12.63 51.74 -0.77
C ASP A 5 12.47 50.52 -1.71
N GLY A 6 13.58 50.05 -2.28
CA GLY A 6 13.63 48.92 -3.20
C GLY A 6 13.99 47.58 -2.54
N VAL A 7 13.84 47.44 -1.23
CA VAL A 7 13.93 46.12 -0.57
C VAL A 7 12.64 45.38 -0.89
N LEU A 8 12.65 44.75 -2.06
CA LEU A 8 11.79 43.67 -2.51
C LEU A 8 10.92 43.09 -1.38
N PRO A 9 9.57 43.09 -1.49
CA PRO A 9 8.76 42.11 -0.77
C PRO A 9 8.97 40.72 -1.40
N ALA A 10 10.21 40.26 -1.45
CA ALA A 10 10.55 38.87 -1.60
C ALA A 10 10.22 38.21 -0.25
N LEU A 11 9.37 37.18 -0.28
CA LEU A 11 9.00 36.32 0.87
C LEU A 11 7.72 36.68 1.64
N VAL A 12 6.67 37.23 1.01
CA VAL A 12 5.31 36.78 1.41
C VAL A 12 5.17 35.35 0.88
N GLN A 13 5.71 34.41 1.65
CA GLN A 13 5.69 32.99 1.32
C GLN A 13 4.24 32.50 1.27
N PRO A 14 3.73 32.00 0.13
CA PRO A 14 2.58 31.08 0.12
C PRO A 14 2.96 29.69 0.70
N ALA A 15 4.16 29.55 1.30
CA ALA A 15 4.71 28.30 1.81
C ALA A 15 3.82 27.67 2.89
N GLY A 16 3.13 28.47 3.71
CA GLY A 16 2.18 27.95 4.70
C GLY A 16 1.02 27.22 4.05
N CYS A 17 0.41 27.81 3.01
CA CYS A 17 -0.73 27.22 2.31
C CYS A 17 -0.33 25.99 1.49
N THR A 18 0.82 26.03 0.81
CA THR A 18 1.28 24.90 0.01
C THR A 18 1.78 23.74 0.88
N ALA A 19 2.53 24.02 1.95
CA ALA A 19 2.96 22.99 2.89
C ALA A 19 1.76 22.32 3.59
N ALA A 20 0.77 23.11 4.03
CA ALA A 20 -0.45 22.57 4.63
C ALA A 20 -1.22 21.65 3.66
N PHE A 21 -1.26 22.01 2.37
CA PHE A 21 -1.88 21.18 1.34
C PHE A 21 -1.17 19.83 1.16
N PHE A 22 0.16 19.82 1.06
CA PHE A 22 0.91 18.56 0.95
C PHE A 22 0.82 17.69 2.21
N VAL A 23 0.82 18.30 3.40
CA VAL A 23 0.61 17.59 4.66
C VAL A 23 -0.78 16.96 4.68
N LEU A 24 -1.82 17.69 4.27
CA LEU A 24 -3.18 17.16 4.17
C LEU A 24 -3.23 15.95 3.22
N LEU A 25 -2.62 16.06 2.03
CA LEU A 25 -2.56 14.94 1.09
C LEU A 25 -1.82 13.72 1.66
N ALA A 26 -0.72 13.94 2.37
CA ALA A 26 0.03 12.86 3.00
C ALA A 26 -0.80 12.15 4.08
N VAL A 27 -1.52 12.91 4.92
CA VAL A 27 -2.42 12.35 5.94
C VAL A 27 -3.56 11.58 5.30
N VAL A 28 -4.22 12.13 4.27
CA VAL A 28 -5.29 11.44 3.54
C VAL A 28 -4.78 10.15 2.90
N GLY A 29 -3.61 10.19 2.25
CA GLY A 29 -2.98 9.02 1.65
C GLY A 29 -2.63 7.95 2.70
N LEU A 30 -2.15 8.37 3.88
CA LEU A 30 -1.86 7.45 4.98
C LEU A 30 -3.13 6.79 5.52
N VAL A 31 -4.19 7.57 5.76
CA VAL A 31 -5.48 7.07 6.23
C VAL A 31 -6.08 6.10 5.21
N TYR A 32 -6.04 6.44 3.92
CA TYR A 32 -6.50 5.56 2.85
C TYR A 32 -5.74 4.23 2.84
N ARG A 33 -4.41 4.27 2.98
CA ARG A 33 -3.58 3.06 3.06
C ARG A 33 -3.93 2.22 4.28
N LEU A 34 -4.16 2.86 5.43
CA LEU A 34 -4.54 2.16 6.66
C LEU A 34 -5.91 1.47 6.53
N LEU A 35 -6.89 2.16 5.93
CA LEU A 35 -8.21 1.62 5.66
C LEU A 35 -8.17 0.46 4.67
N ALA A 36 -7.37 0.57 3.60
CA ALA A 36 -7.22 -0.49 2.61
C ALA A 36 -6.62 -1.76 3.24
N GLU A 37 -5.59 -1.62 4.06
CA GLU A 37 -4.98 -2.73 4.80
C GLU A 37 -5.95 -3.32 5.84
N TRP A 38 -6.73 -2.48 6.52
CA TRP A 38 -7.75 -2.95 7.45
C TRP A 38 -8.86 -3.75 6.76
N GLN A 39 -9.42 -3.23 5.65
CA GLN A 39 -10.42 -3.95 4.87
C GLN A 39 -9.89 -5.27 4.32
N ARG A 40 -8.62 -5.29 3.92
CA ARG A 40 -7.93 -6.49 3.47
C ARG A 40 -7.91 -7.56 4.57
N ARG A 41 -7.50 -7.21 5.79
CA ARG A 41 -7.48 -8.14 6.93
C ARG A 41 -8.87 -8.64 7.30
N VAL A 42 -9.86 -7.75 7.36
CA VAL A 42 -11.25 -8.12 7.66
C VAL A 42 -11.82 -9.07 6.60
N THR A 43 -11.51 -8.84 5.33
CA THR A 43 -11.93 -9.72 4.24
C THR A 43 -11.30 -11.10 4.39
N LEU A 44 -9.99 -11.14 4.65
CA LEU A 44 -9.26 -12.39 4.81
C LEU A 44 -9.77 -13.19 6.01
N ASP A 45 -10.01 -12.54 7.14
CA ASP A 45 -10.58 -13.15 8.35
C ASP A 45 -11.98 -13.75 8.10
N ARG A 46 -12.84 -12.99 7.41
CA ARG A 46 -14.18 -13.47 7.00
C ARG A 46 -14.11 -14.65 6.04
N LEU A 47 -13.16 -14.65 5.12
CA LEU A 47 -12.96 -15.77 4.19
C LEU A 47 -12.47 -17.00 4.95
N LEU A 48 -11.47 -16.87 5.81
CA LEU A 48 -10.95 -17.97 6.61
C LEU A 48 -12.02 -18.61 7.51
N THR A 49 -12.88 -17.79 8.12
CA THR A 49 -13.94 -18.29 9.02
C THR A 49 -15.03 -19.06 8.26
N LYS A 50 -15.26 -18.74 6.98
CA LYS A 50 -16.33 -19.35 6.17
C LYS A 50 -15.82 -20.40 5.18
N ALA A 51 -14.52 -20.44 4.93
CA ALA A 51 -13.94 -21.31 3.94
C ALA A 51 -14.03 -22.78 4.41
N PRO A 52 -14.53 -23.70 3.57
CA PRO A 52 -14.47 -25.12 3.89
C PRO A 52 -13.01 -25.59 3.96
N GLY A 53 -12.74 -26.56 4.84
CA GLY A 53 -11.43 -27.22 4.90
C GLY A 53 -11.08 -27.83 3.53
N GLY A 54 -9.80 -27.75 3.14
CA GLY A 54 -9.32 -28.16 1.83
C GLY A 54 -9.21 -27.02 0.80
N SER A 55 -9.67 -25.81 1.12
CA SER A 55 -9.69 -24.68 0.18
C SER A 55 -8.42 -23.82 0.25
N VAL A 56 -8.16 -23.12 -0.86
CA VAL A 56 -7.04 -22.17 -1.00
C VAL A 56 -7.60 -20.79 -1.23
N ILE A 57 -7.25 -19.85 -0.35
CA ILE A 57 -7.56 -18.45 -0.53
C ILE A 57 -6.32 -17.79 -1.13
N LEU A 58 -6.44 -17.38 -2.39
CA LEU A 58 -5.44 -16.55 -3.06
C LEU A 58 -5.91 -15.10 -3.05
N GLN A 59 -5.08 -14.24 -2.49
CA GLN A 59 -5.23 -12.80 -2.60
C GLN A 59 -4.08 -12.25 -3.43
N GLU A 60 -4.44 -11.71 -4.60
CA GLU A 60 -3.46 -11.12 -5.51
C GLU A 60 -2.76 -9.91 -4.92
N LYS A 61 -1.59 -9.59 -5.49
CA LYS A 61 -0.85 -8.37 -5.15
C LYS A 61 -1.73 -7.16 -5.47
N SER A 62 -1.82 -6.24 -4.53
CA SER A 62 -2.54 -4.97 -4.73
C SER A 62 -1.69 -3.79 -4.26
N VAL A 63 -2.16 -2.57 -4.54
CA VAL A 63 -1.55 -1.33 -4.00
C VAL A 63 -1.53 -1.34 -2.46
N ALA A 64 -2.47 -2.04 -1.83
CA ALA A 64 -2.56 -2.16 -0.38
C ALA A 64 -1.53 -3.14 0.22
N GLY A 65 -0.97 -4.08 -0.56
CA GLY A 65 0.04 -5.00 -0.03
C GLY A 65 0.41 -6.19 -0.94
N PRO A 66 1.37 -7.02 -0.48
CA PRO A 66 1.90 -8.15 -1.24
C PRO A 66 0.85 -9.24 -1.43
N ALA A 67 1.01 -10.12 -2.43
CA ALA A 67 0.13 -11.28 -2.58
C ALA A 67 0.17 -12.18 -1.34
N ILE A 68 -0.98 -12.76 -0.96
CA ILE A 68 -1.11 -13.69 0.16
C ILE A 68 -1.81 -14.96 -0.34
N GLN A 69 -1.28 -16.13 0.03
CA GLN A 69 -1.93 -17.41 -0.20
C GLN A 69 -2.11 -18.12 1.14
N VAL A 70 -3.33 -18.55 1.46
CA VAL A 70 -3.64 -19.28 2.70
C VAL A 70 -4.35 -20.59 2.37
N TRP A 71 -3.88 -21.67 2.98
CA TRP A 71 -4.48 -23.01 2.91
C TRP A 71 -5.37 -23.20 4.14
N VAL A 72 -6.63 -23.59 3.95
CA VAL A 72 -7.61 -23.75 5.03
C VAL A 72 -7.78 -25.22 5.38
N GLY A 73 -7.54 -25.60 6.63
CA GLY A 73 -7.60 -26.99 7.11
C GLY A 73 -6.37 -27.84 6.73
N ASP A 74 -6.50 -29.17 6.72
CA ASP A 74 -5.43 -30.13 6.38
C ASP A 74 -5.11 -30.19 4.87
N ALA A 75 -5.38 -29.10 4.15
CA ALA A 75 -5.06 -28.99 2.74
C ALA A 75 -3.52 -29.08 2.59
N CYS A 76 -3.04 -30.23 2.12
CA CYS A 76 -1.62 -30.48 1.90
C CYS A 76 -1.09 -29.36 0.99
N PRO A 77 -0.17 -28.50 1.45
CA PRO A 77 0.39 -27.48 0.58
C PRO A 77 1.06 -28.22 -0.58
N PRO A 78 0.82 -27.85 -1.85
CA PRO A 78 1.65 -28.32 -2.95
C PRO A 78 3.05 -27.92 -2.53
N ILE A 79 3.95 -28.91 -2.53
CA ILE A 79 5.38 -28.67 -2.38
C ILE A 79 5.69 -27.57 -3.39
N VAL A 80 5.95 -26.36 -2.90
CA VAL A 80 6.39 -25.26 -3.74
C VAL A 80 7.80 -25.68 -4.15
N GLU A 81 7.90 -26.45 -5.24
CA GLU A 81 9.13 -26.54 -6.01
C GLU A 81 9.51 -25.09 -6.25
N GLY A 82 10.64 -24.68 -5.67
CA GLY A 82 11.19 -23.34 -5.86
C GLY A 82 11.22 -22.99 -7.34
N PRO A 83 11.33 -21.68 -7.68
CA PRO A 83 11.26 -21.23 -9.06
C PRO A 83 12.15 -22.13 -9.92
N ARG A 84 11.54 -22.91 -10.84
CA ARG A 84 12.29 -23.61 -11.87
C ARG A 84 13.08 -22.54 -12.58
N SER A 85 14.36 -22.44 -12.25
CA SER A 85 15.35 -21.83 -13.09
C SER A 85 15.18 -22.49 -14.45
N ALA A 86 14.61 -21.73 -15.39
CA ALA A 86 14.55 -22.13 -16.78
C ALA A 86 15.94 -22.64 -17.18
N PRO A 87 16.02 -23.71 -17.99
CA PRO A 87 17.31 -24.19 -18.46
C PRO A 87 18.02 -23.01 -19.13
N ARG A 88 19.18 -22.64 -18.56
CA ARG A 88 20.17 -21.82 -19.26
C ARG A 88 20.79 -22.73 -20.31
N ASP A 89 20.10 -22.88 -21.42
CA ASP A 89 20.72 -23.43 -22.62
C ASP A 89 21.61 -22.33 -23.21
N LEU A 90 22.90 -22.68 -23.26
CA LEU A 90 24.01 -21.98 -23.90
C LEU A 90 23.87 -22.00 -25.42
#